data_AF-A0A2H1K9Z3-F1
#
_entry.id   AF-A0A2H1K9Z3-F1
#
_cell.length_a   1.000
_cell.length_b   1.000
_cell.length_c   1.000
_cell.angle_alpha   90.00
_cell.angle_beta   90.00
_cell.angle_gamma   90.00
#
_symmetry.space_group_name_H-M   'P 1'
#
loop_
_entity.id
_entity.type
_entity.pdbx_description
1 polymer ?
#
loop_
_entity_poly.entity_id
_entity_poly.type
_entity_poly.pdbx_seq_one_letter_code
_entity_poly.pdbx_strand_id
1 'polypeptide(L)'
;MRPRPIASAVLPLALAVVLPLSACSAFGSESQSSEPSSAGSRAPSFAAGEALSSNRGEADSDSATSRTVDPSWDASAQEADGTFLSMHENDDSLEYRAVDSTGEVLWTAQRPRACSAYLVTTTDDGPIAVLMDQDLSTGNSLTPTASGYDLKTGQKQWGPVETPGAMLGNGLIFAGAPKDYIGPSGPRTALDPATGDVVAAEGEDAGEGGDASPRVVALFGEHLVRSQGSDIVGEDLDGQKLWNRAAEEFSMSTSEAREVPWEPIGTTHALLGDAGSDMRTLIDMRSGATVDSEIAGAWFDSSSDTLVTVGSELHGFDADGTKRWSTPLPAHAEVSAVGAGLITFDSESGSEPENESDSDQEEQSVTARSARDGSPIKKDTPLLKATKQLGAPHHISKSGAALIGDPQTPLLITSQE
;
A
#
# COMPACT_ATOMS: atom_id res chain seq x y z
N MET A 1 25.74 -7.30 38.66
CA MET A 1 25.03 -7.05 37.39
C MET A 1 24.06 -8.20 37.17
N ARG A 2 22.79 -7.97 37.45
CA ARG A 2 21.70 -8.91 37.12
C ARG A 2 21.07 -8.40 35.82
N PRO A 3 20.83 -9.25 34.81
CA PRO A 3 19.94 -8.87 33.73
C PRO A 3 18.55 -8.70 34.33
N ARG A 4 17.92 -7.55 34.06
CA ARG A 4 16.52 -7.29 34.39
C ARG A 4 15.75 -7.01 33.10
N PRO A 5 14.48 -7.39 33.10
CA PRO A 5 13.78 -7.89 31.93
C PRO A 5 13.34 -6.75 31.02
N ILE A 6 13.34 -7.03 29.72
CA ILE A 6 12.71 -6.20 28.70
C ILE A 6 11.21 -6.21 28.99
N ALA A 7 10.69 -5.06 29.41
CA ALA A 7 9.27 -4.84 29.60
C ALA A 7 8.67 -4.58 28.22
N SER A 8 8.08 -5.64 27.67
CA SER A 8 6.89 -5.68 26.81
C SER A 8 6.51 -4.40 26.05
N ALA A 9 6.92 -4.34 24.77
CA ALA A 9 6.01 -3.88 23.73
C ALA A 9 5.00 -5.01 23.49
N VAL A 10 3.76 -4.77 23.90
CA VAL A 10 2.63 -5.64 23.67
C VAL A 10 2.21 -5.45 22.22
N LEU A 11 2.58 -6.43 21.38
CA LEU A 11 1.86 -6.95 20.22
C LEU A 11 1.59 -5.98 19.03
N PRO A 12 1.78 -6.49 17.81
CA PRO A 12 0.75 -7.33 17.25
C PRO A 12 1.01 -8.77 17.66
N LEU A 13 -0.07 -9.44 18.07
CA LEU A 13 -0.06 -10.88 18.08
C LEU A 13 0.31 -11.21 16.65
N ALA A 14 1.48 -11.82 16.44
CA ALA A 14 1.58 -12.84 15.42
C ALA A 14 0.55 -13.89 15.83
N LEU A 15 -0.73 -13.61 15.51
CA LEU A 15 -1.55 -14.62 14.92
C LEU A 15 -0.61 -15.17 13.85
N ALA A 16 -0.21 -16.43 13.98
CA ALA A 16 -0.22 -17.24 12.80
C ALA A 16 -1.60 -16.96 12.21
N VAL A 17 -1.67 -15.99 11.30
CA VAL A 17 -2.73 -15.93 10.35
C VAL A 17 -2.45 -17.21 9.57
N VAL A 18 -2.98 -18.33 10.09
CA VAL A 18 -3.82 -19.13 9.24
C VAL A 18 -4.73 -18.09 8.63
N LEU A 19 -4.28 -17.50 7.51
CA LEU A 19 -5.17 -16.86 6.58
C LEU A 19 -6.20 -17.96 6.46
N PRO A 20 -7.45 -17.78 6.95
CA PRO A 20 -8.48 -18.59 6.35
C PRO A 20 -8.21 -18.34 4.88
N LEU A 21 -7.85 -19.39 4.15
CA LEU A 21 -7.90 -19.36 2.71
C LEU A 21 -9.27 -18.74 2.48
N SER A 22 -9.31 -17.46 2.11
CA SER A 22 -10.53 -16.75 1.76
C SER A 22 -10.90 -17.28 0.39
N ALA A 23 -11.08 -18.59 0.33
CA ALA A 23 -11.93 -19.24 -0.60
C ALA A 23 -13.25 -18.52 -0.44
N CYS A 24 -13.72 -17.97 -1.55
CA CYS A 24 -15.10 -17.59 -1.77
C CYS A 24 -16.02 -18.77 -1.46
N SER A 25 -16.19 -19.10 -0.18
CA SER A 25 -16.93 -20.24 0.33
C SER A 25 -18.17 -19.69 1.00
N ALA A 26 -19.26 -19.77 0.25
CA ALA A 26 -20.56 -19.19 0.56
C ALA A 26 -21.11 -19.61 1.92
N PHE A 27 -21.42 -18.62 2.77
CA PHE A 27 -22.51 -18.69 3.74
C PHE A 27 -23.10 -17.28 3.92
N GLY A 28 -24.22 -17.00 3.26
CA GLY A 28 -24.95 -15.74 3.42
C GLY A 28 -25.79 -15.43 2.18
N SER A 29 -26.88 -14.70 2.36
CA SER A 29 -27.84 -14.29 1.33
C SER A 29 -27.16 -13.77 0.05
N GLU A 30 -27.77 -13.97 -1.12
CA GLU A 30 -27.30 -13.48 -2.43
C GLU A 30 -27.16 -11.94 -2.41
N SER A 31 -26.06 -11.43 -1.88
CA SER A 31 -25.73 -10.01 -1.95
C SER A 31 -25.39 -9.70 -3.39
N GLN A 32 -26.31 -9.00 -4.05
CA GLN A 32 -26.16 -8.63 -5.45
C GLN A 32 -25.02 -7.63 -5.60
N SER A 33 -24.07 -7.96 -6.45
CA SER A 33 -23.03 -7.03 -6.86
C SER A 33 -23.64 -5.85 -7.64
N SER A 34 -23.07 -4.67 -7.46
CA SER A 34 -23.45 -3.48 -8.23
C SER A 34 -22.26 -2.93 -8.98
N GLU A 35 -22.46 -2.50 -10.22
CA GLU A 35 -21.45 -1.68 -10.89
C GLU A 35 -21.24 -0.37 -10.12
N PRO A 36 -20.06 0.28 -10.25
CA PRO A 36 -19.84 1.58 -9.67
C PRO A 36 -20.90 2.58 -10.12
N SER A 37 -21.41 3.33 -9.15
CA SER A 37 -22.36 4.41 -9.40
C SER A 37 -21.86 5.69 -8.77
N SER A 38 -21.98 6.81 -9.49
CA SER A 38 -21.54 8.10 -8.97
C SER A 38 -22.30 8.46 -7.70
N ALA A 39 -21.57 8.82 -6.65
CA ALA A 39 -22.17 9.25 -5.39
C ALA A 39 -22.28 10.77 -5.33
N GLY A 40 -21.21 11.50 -5.67
CA GLY A 40 -21.16 12.97 -5.66
C GLY A 40 -21.46 13.59 -4.29
N SER A 41 -21.35 12.79 -3.23
CA SER A 41 -21.55 13.20 -1.84
C SER A 41 -20.20 13.42 -1.18
N ARG A 42 -20.14 14.24 -0.14
CA ARG A 42 -18.91 14.45 0.63
C ARG A 42 -18.90 13.56 1.86
N ALA A 43 -17.75 12.97 2.17
CA ALA A 43 -17.57 12.21 3.40
C ALA A 43 -17.83 13.11 4.65
N PRO A 44 -18.41 12.57 5.73
CA PRO A 44 -18.58 13.29 6.99
C PRO A 44 -17.27 13.90 7.47
N SER A 45 -17.29 15.21 7.77
CA SER A 45 -16.11 15.93 8.26
C SER A 45 -16.18 16.16 9.77
N PHE A 46 -15.03 16.11 10.45
CA PHE A 46 -14.88 16.53 11.84
C PHE A 46 -14.13 17.86 11.89
N ALA A 47 -14.59 18.76 12.74
CA ALA A 47 -13.76 19.89 13.13
C ALA A 47 -12.72 19.38 14.14
N ALA A 48 -11.44 19.46 13.79
CA ALA A 48 -10.35 19.32 14.76
C ALA A 48 -10.44 20.50 15.75
N GLY A 49 -11.25 20.36 16.81
CA GLY A 49 -11.39 21.40 17.84
C GLY A 49 -12.67 21.44 18.69
N GLU A 50 -13.72 20.64 18.44
CA GLU A 50 -14.97 20.77 19.22
C GLU A 50 -14.91 20.25 20.67
N ALA A 51 -13.76 19.75 21.15
CA ALA A 51 -13.59 19.42 22.56
C ALA A 51 -13.20 20.61 23.46
N LEU A 52 -12.77 21.77 22.91
CA LEU A 52 -12.34 22.91 23.73
C LEU A 52 -12.66 24.27 23.07
N SER A 53 -13.93 24.64 22.94
CA SER A 53 -14.31 26.05 22.78
C SER A 53 -15.80 26.30 23.00
N SER A 54 -16.26 26.14 24.24
CA SER A 54 -17.43 26.88 24.73
C SER A 54 -17.00 28.31 25.09
N ASN A 55 -16.55 29.10 24.12
CA ASN A 55 -16.45 30.55 24.26
C ASN A 55 -16.64 31.26 22.91
N ARG A 56 -17.93 31.50 22.63
CA ARG A 56 -18.50 32.71 22.04
C ARG A 56 -17.54 33.66 21.28
N GLY A 57 -17.63 33.60 19.96
CA GLY A 57 -17.79 34.79 19.12
C GLY A 57 -16.56 35.28 18.36
N GLU A 58 -16.34 34.74 17.17
CA GLU A 58 -16.18 35.52 15.94
C GLU A 58 -16.34 34.55 14.76
N ALA A 59 -17.25 34.86 13.85
CA ALA A 59 -17.40 34.12 12.60
C ALA A 59 -16.22 34.53 11.71
N ASP A 60 -15.15 33.74 11.76
CA ASP A 60 -14.04 33.90 10.82
C ASP A 60 -14.42 33.18 9.52
N SER A 61 -14.50 33.97 8.45
CA SER A 61 -14.94 33.49 7.14
C SER A 61 -13.86 32.63 6.49
N ASP A 62 -14.24 31.42 6.09
CA ASP A 62 -13.86 30.81 4.81
C ASP A 62 -12.37 30.87 4.41
N SER A 63 -11.50 30.41 5.31
CA SER A 63 -10.13 30.01 4.96
C SER A 63 -10.14 28.50 4.73
N ALA A 64 -9.74 28.05 3.52
CA ALA A 64 -9.57 26.66 3.11
C ALA A 64 -8.59 25.90 4.01
N THR A 65 -9.00 25.56 5.23
CA THR A 65 -8.26 24.68 6.12
C THR A 65 -8.48 23.25 5.67
N SER A 66 -7.38 22.49 5.58
CA SER A 66 -7.44 21.04 5.45
C SER A 66 -8.40 20.47 6.51
N ARG A 67 -9.31 19.59 6.10
CA ARG A 67 -10.34 18.99 6.97
C ARG A 67 -10.04 17.52 7.16
N THR A 68 -10.39 16.99 8.32
CA THR A 68 -10.40 15.55 8.53
C THR A 68 -11.80 15.03 8.22
N VAL A 69 -11.88 14.02 7.34
CA VAL A 69 -13.12 13.33 7.01
C VAL A 69 -13.00 11.84 7.37
N ASP A 70 -14.15 11.23 7.65
CA ASP A 70 -14.30 9.79 7.83
C ASP A 70 -15.10 9.23 6.65
N PRO A 71 -14.44 8.59 5.68
CA PRO A 71 -15.11 7.90 4.58
C PRO A 71 -15.88 6.63 4.98
N SER A 72 -15.82 6.24 6.26
CA SER A 72 -16.33 5.00 6.83
C SER A 72 -15.63 3.75 6.27
N TRP A 73 -14.31 3.83 6.10
CA TRP A 73 -13.52 2.70 5.63
C TRP A 73 -13.18 1.75 6.78
N ASP A 74 -13.37 0.45 6.54
CA ASP A 74 -13.07 -0.64 7.45
C ASP A 74 -11.88 -1.51 6.99
N ALA A 75 -11.16 -1.03 5.96
CA ALA A 75 -9.92 -1.63 5.48
C ALA A 75 -8.87 -0.57 5.10
N SER A 76 -7.61 -1.00 4.93
CA SER A 76 -6.51 -0.12 4.51
C SER A 76 -6.70 0.46 3.14
N ALA A 77 -6.79 1.80 3.03
CA ALA A 77 -6.99 2.45 1.75
C ALA A 77 -5.74 2.43 0.86
N GLN A 78 -5.96 2.24 -0.44
CA GLN A 78 -4.95 2.36 -1.49
C GLN A 78 -5.19 3.64 -2.28
N GLU A 79 -4.12 4.28 -2.76
CA GLU A 79 -4.19 5.60 -3.41
C GLU A 79 -3.43 5.63 -4.73
N ALA A 80 -4.01 6.32 -5.70
CA ALA A 80 -3.30 6.77 -6.89
C ALA A 80 -3.89 8.11 -7.38
N ASP A 81 -3.02 9.02 -7.78
CA ASP A 81 -3.36 10.34 -8.31
C ASP A 81 -4.37 11.15 -7.48
N GLY A 82 -4.21 11.09 -6.15
CA GLY A 82 -5.06 11.79 -5.19
C GLY A 82 -6.46 11.21 -5.04
N THR A 83 -6.69 9.99 -5.51
CA THR A 83 -7.94 9.24 -5.29
C THR A 83 -7.64 8.00 -4.48
N PHE A 84 -8.43 7.81 -3.42
CA PHE A 84 -8.28 6.77 -2.43
C PHE A 84 -9.43 5.77 -2.58
N LEU A 85 -9.13 4.49 -2.47
CA LEU A 85 -10.11 3.42 -2.50
C LEU A 85 -9.96 2.53 -1.26
N SER A 86 -11.09 2.27 -0.60
CA SER A 86 -11.22 1.20 0.38
C SER A 86 -12.67 0.73 0.44
N MET A 87 -12.99 -0.17 1.37
CA MET A 87 -14.31 -0.72 1.57
C MET A 87 -14.87 -0.39 2.95
N HIS A 88 -16.19 -0.31 3.02
CA HIS A 88 -17.00 -0.38 4.23
C HIS A 88 -17.61 -1.79 4.32
N GLU A 89 -17.55 -2.42 5.48
CA GLU A 89 -18.20 -3.70 5.73
C GLU A 89 -19.65 -3.48 6.21
N ASN A 90 -20.61 -3.95 5.42
CA ASN A 90 -22.00 -4.12 5.87
C ASN A 90 -22.22 -5.56 6.35
N ASP A 91 -23.36 -5.81 7.01
CA ASP A 91 -23.74 -7.13 7.52
C ASP A 91 -23.67 -8.23 6.44
N ASP A 92 -24.13 -7.91 5.22
CA ASP A 92 -24.28 -8.87 4.12
C ASP A 92 -23.41 -8.56 2.89
N SER A 93 -22.78 -7.39 2.79
CA SER A 93 -22.02 -6.96 1.60
C SER A 93 -20.81 -6.09 1.94
N LEU A 94 -19.92 -5.90 0.98
CA LEU A 94 -18.86 -4.91 1.02
C LEU A 94 -19.26 -3.74 0.13
N GLU A 95 -19.12 -2.52 0.62
CA GLU A 95 -19.28 -1.33 -0.19
C GLU A 95 -17.92 -0.66 -0.41
N TYR A 96 -17.41 -0.75 -1.63
CA TYR A 96 -16.22 -0.05 -2.06
C TYR A 96 -16.54 1.43 -2.31
N ARG A 97 -15.68 2.33 -1.83
CA ARG A 97 -15.84 3.78 -1.96
C ARG A 97 -14.55 4.41 -2.46
N ALA A 98 -14.61 5.06 -3.61
CA ALA A 98 -13.53 5.93 -4.08
C ALA A 98 -13.76 7.36 -3.61
N VAL A 99 -12.74 7.94 -2.98
CA VAL A 99 -12.79 9.28 -2.40
C VAL A 99 -11.60 10.09 -2.90
N ASP A 100 -11.85 11.31 -3.39
CA ASP A 100 -10.77 12.19 -3.83
C ASP A 100 -10.04 12.88 -2.67
N SER A 101 -8.97 13.61 -2.98
CA SER A 101 -8.18 14.32 -1.98
C SER A 101 -8.92 15.48 -1.30
N THR A 102 -10.10 15.87 -1.79
CA THR A 102 -10.98 16.87 -1.17
C THR A 102 -12.03 16.26 -0.23
N GLY A 103 -12.10 14.93 -0.17
CA GLY A 103 -13.07 14.18 0.62
C GLY A 103 -14.41 13.95 -0.10
N GLU A 104 -14.49 14.18 -1.41
CA GLU A 104 -15.66 13.84 -2.22
C GLU A 104 -15.67 12.34 -2.54
N VAL A 105 -16.79 11.67 -2.26
CA VAL A 105 -17.05 10.29 -2.67
C VAL A 105 -17.44 10.32 -4.15
N LEU A 106 -16.53 9.85 -5.00
CA LEU A 106 -16.68 9.86 -6.45
C LEU A 106 -17.68 8.81 -6.90
N TRP A 107 -17.51 7.58 -6.43
CA TRP A 107 -18.39 6.46 -6.73
C TRP A 107 -18.38 5.40 -5.63
N THR A 108 -19.44 4.59 -5.60
CA THR A 108 -19.53 3.40 -4.74
C THR A 108 -19.93 2.15 -5.53
N ALA A 109 -19.49 0.99 -5.07
CA ALA A 109 -19.82 -0.31 -5.68
C ALA A 109 -20.00 -1.39 -4.60
N GLN A 110 -20.99 -2.26 -4.75
CA GLN A 110 -21.24 -3.36 -3.81
C GLN A 110 -20.69 -4.69 -4.32
N ARG A 111 -20.10 -5.49 -3.42
CA ARG A 111 -19.63 -6.86 -3.70
C ARG A 111 -20.05 -7.83 -2.58
N PRO A 112 -20.08 -9.14 -2.85
CA PRO A 112 -20.25 -10.15 -1.82
C PRO A 112 -19.12 -10.07 -0.78
N ARG A 113 -19.41 -10.35 0.50
CA ARG A 113 -18.40 -10.32 1.60
C ARG A 113 -17.19 -11.19 1.39
N ALA A 114 -17.32 -12.26 0.61
CA ALA A 114 -16.20 -13.13 0.31
C ALA A 114 -15.19 -12.53 -0.70
N CYS A 115 -15.53 -11.40 -1.33
CA CYS A 115 -14.74 -10.74 -2.37
C CYS A 115 -14.10 -9.44 -1.86
N SER A 116 -13.37 -9.53 -0.74
CA SER A 116 -12.71 -8.38 -0.07
C SER A 116 -11.35 -8.00 -0.64
N ALA A 117 -10.81 -8.76 -1.59
CA ALA A 117 -9.56 -8.38 -2.24
C ALA A 117 -9.80 -7.30 -3.30
N TYR A 118 -8.95 -6.27 -3.31
CA TYR A 118 -8.95 -5.19 -4.28
C TYR A 118 -7.55 -4.60 -4.45
N LEU A 119 -7.33 -3.95 -5.58
CA LEU A 119 -6.04 -3.36 -5.94
C LEU A 119 -6.26 -2.02 -6.65
N VAL A 120 -5.50 -1.00 -6.28
CA VAL A 120 -5.30 0.20 -7.07
C VAL A 120 -3.96 0.06 -7.78
N THR A 121 -3.98 0.20 -9.10
CA THR A 121 -2.79 0.13 -9.96
C THR A 121 -2.83 1.25 -10.99
N THR A 122 -1.73 1.45 -11.72
CA THR A 122 -1.61 2.52 -12.71
C THR A 122 -1.30 1.96 -14.09
N THR A 123 -1.86 2.63 -15.11
CA THR A 123 -1.67 2.37 -16.53
C THR A 123 -1.34 3.68 -17.23
N ASP A 124 -0.96 3.62 -18.51
CA ASP A 124 -0.76 4.81 -19.33
C ASP A 124 -2.01 5.70 -19.45
N ASP A 125 -3.20 5.10 -19.41
CA ASP A 125 -4.49 5.81 -19.47
C ASP A 125 -4.94 6.36 -18.09
N GLY A 126 -4.25 5.98 -17.02
CA GLY A 126 -4.51 6.45 -15.66
C GLY A 126 -4.69 5.34 -14.63
N PRO A 127 -5.10 5.71 -13.39
CA PRO A 127 -5.28 4.76 -12.30
C PRO A 127 -6.52 3.88 -12.46
N ILE A 128 -6.35 2.58 -12.21
CA ILE A 128 -7.38 1.55 -12.29
C ILE A 128 -7.63 0.96 -10.89
N ALA A 129 -8.90 0.88 -10.51
CA ALA A 129 -9.40 0.08 -9.40
C ALA A 129 -9.79 -1.31 -9.90
N VAL A 130 -9.18 -2.35 -9.36
CA VAL A 130 -9.55 -3.74 -9.61
C VAL A 130 -10.36 -4.26 -8.45
N LEU A 131 -11.60 -4.69 -8.73
CA LEU A 131 -12.51 -5.26 -7.75
C LEU A 131 -12.81 -6.72 -8.07
N MET A 132 -12.72 -7.57 -7.05
CA MET A 132 -13.15 -8.96 -7.14
C MET A 132 -14.67 -9.09 -7.07
N ASP A 133 -15.19 -10.09 -7.78
CA ASP A 133 -16.61 -10.43 -7.79
C ASP A 133 -16.82 -11.94 -8.02
N GLN A 134 -18.06 -12.40 -8.02
CA GLN A 134 -18.46 -13.77 -8.35
C GLN A 134 -19.45 -13.76 -9.51
N ASP A 135 -19.22 -14.60 -10.53
CA ASP A 135 -20.19 -14.75 -11.61
C ASP A 135 -21.39 -15.59 -11.16
N LEU A 136 -22.50 -14.91 -10.84
CA LEU A 136 -23.76 -15.57 -10.48
C LEU A 136 -24.59 -15.98 -11.71
N SER A 137 -24.20 -15.59 -12.93
CA SER A 137 -25.00 -15.78 -14.15
C SER A 137 -25.12 -17.25 -14.58
N THR A 138 -24.19 -18.11 -14.16
CA THR A 138 -24.19 -19.55 -14.44
C THR A 138 -24.91 -20.39 -13.38
N GLY A 139 -25.59 -19.75 -12.42
CA GLY A 139 -26.62 -20.36 -11.58
C GLY A 139 -26.15 -21.46 -10.63
N ASN A 140 -24.83 -21.64 -10.44
CA ASN A 140 -24.21 -22.49 -9.42
C ASN A 140 -22.66 -22.39 -9.36
N SER A 141 -22.01 -21.60 -10.22
CA SER A 141 -20.55 -21.48 -10.21
C SER A 141 -20.12 -20.31 -9.35
N LEU A 142 -19.44 -20.56 -8.23
CA LEU A 142 -18.77 -19.55 -7.42
C LEU A 142 -17.43 -19.15 -8.06
N THR A 143 -17.41 -18.94 -9.38
CA THR A 143 -16.18 -18.62 -10.11
C THR A 143 -15.77 -17.19 -9.74
N PRO A 144 -14.59 -16.99 -9.15
CA PRO A 144 -14.10 -15.66 -8.84
C PRO A 144 -13.75 -14.93 -10.14
N THR A 145 -14.18 -13.69 -10.23
CA THR A 145 -13.90 -12.80 -11.37
C THR A 145 -13.26 -11.51 -10.90
N ALA A 146 -12.54 -10.85 -11.79
CA ALA A 146 -12.01 -9.50 -11.58
C ALA A 146 -12.55 -8.56 -12.65
N SER A 147 -12.80 -7.30 -12.28
CA SER A 147 -13.11 -6.22 -13.23
C SER A 147 -12.28 -4.98 -12.88
N GLY A 148 -11.81 -4.28 -13.91
CA GLY A 148 -11.07 -3.03 -13.79
C GLY A 148 -11.95 -1.83 -14.09
N TYR A 149 -11.83 -0.82 -13.24
CA TYR A 149 -12.60 0.41 -13.30
C TYR A 149 -11.65 1.61 -13.26
N ASP A 150 -11.95 2.65 -14.04
CA ASP A 150 -11.27 3.93 -13.87
C ASP A 150 -11.49 4.43 -12.44
N LEU A 151 -10.39 4.67 -11.71
CA LEU A 151 -10.44 4.97 -10.28
C LEU A 151 -11.20 6.26 -9.98
N LYS A 152 -11.22 7.23 -10.90
CA LYS A 152 -11.84 8.55 -10.67
C LYS A 152 -13.33 8.56 -11.00
N THR A 153 -13.75 7.81 -12.01
CA THR A 153 -15.11 7.87 -12.56
C THR A 153 -15.94 6.63 -12.25
N GLY A 154 -15.31 5.52 -11.89
CA GLY A 154 -15.96 4.22 -11.71
C GLY A 154 -16.38 3.56 -13.02
N GLN A 155 -16.00 4.11 -14.19
CA GLN A 155 -16.33 3.51 -15.47
C GLN A 155 -15.55 2.20 -15.66
N LYS A 156 -16.27 1.12 -15.99
CA LYS A 156 -15.65 -0.15 -16.30
C LYS A 156 -14.77 -0.04 -17.54
N GLN A 157 -13.51 -0.41 -17.41
CA GLN A 157 -12.55 -0.48 -18.51
C GLN A 157 -12.50 -1.88 -19.09
N TRP A 158 -12.53 -2.91 -18.23
CA TRP A 158 -12.50 -4.31 -18.64
C TRP A 158 -13.21 -5.23 -17.63
N GLY A 159 -13.45 -6.46 -18.06
CA GLY A 159 -14.05 -7.52 -17.27
C GLY A 159 -15.59 -7.65 -17.39
N PRO A 160 -16.18 -8.63 -16.69
CA PRO A 160 -15.52 -9.55 -15.77
C PRO A 160 -14.58 -10.55 -16.47
N VAL A 161 -13.41 -10.78 -15.89
CA VAL A 161 -12.45 -11.81 -16.32
C VAL A 161 -12.44 -12.92 -15.27
N GLU A 162 -12.60 -14.17 -15.67
CA GLU A 162 -12.48 -15.31 -14.77
C GLU A 162 -11.05 -15.45 -14.24
N THR A 163 -10.92 -15.68 -12.94
CA THR A 163 -9.63 -15.83 -12.27
C THR A 163 -9.50 -17.24 -11.68
N PRO A 164 -8.27 -17.79 -11.57
CA PRO A 164 -8.08 -19.11 -10.99
C PRO A 164 -8.40 -19.18 -9.49
N GLY A 165 -8.50 -18.03 -8.81
CA GLY A 165 -8.75 -17.96 -7.37
C GLY A 165 -8.53 -16.56 -6.81
N ALA A 166 -8.06 -16.49 -5.57
CA ALA A 166 -7.87 -15.23 -4.86
C ALA A 166 -6.71 -14.41 -5.45
N MET A 167 -6.83 -13.09 -5.36
CA MET A 167 -5.72 -12.17 -5.65
C MET A 167 -4.65 -12.26 -4.57
N LEU A 168 -3.39 -12.21 -4.98
CA LEU A 168 -2.22 -12.21 -4.11
C LEU A 168 -1.71 -10.78 -3.89
N GLY A 169 -0.99 -10.54 -2.79
CA GLY A 169 -0.42 -9.22 -2.46
C GLY A 169 0.70 -8.73 -3.36
N ASN A 170 1.25 -9.57 -4.25
CA ASN A 170 2.36 -9.23 -5.15
C ASN A 170 1.87 -8.60 -6.47
N GLY A 171 0.84 -7.74 -6.38
CA GLY A 171 0.24 -7.04 -7.53
C GLY A 171 -0.92 -7.81 -8.18
N LEU A 172 -1.15 -7.62 -9.49
CA LEU A 172 -2.33 -8.17 -10.18
C LEU A 172 -2.15 -9.65 -10.56
N ILE A 173 -1.95 -10.49 -9.54
CA ILE A 173 -1.72 -11.92 -9.65
C ILE A 173 -2.80 -12.67 -8.88
N PHE A 174 -3.31 -13.74 -9.49
CA PHE A 174 -4.31 -14.63 -8.93
C PHE A 174 -3.73 -16.02 -8.79
N ALA A 175 -4.08 -16.72 -7.71
CA ALA A 175 -3.63 -18.10 -7.51
C ALA A 175 -4.80 -19.06 -7.31
N GLY A 176 -4.70 -20.21 -7.97
CA GLY A 176 -5.56 -21.34 -7.70
C GLY A 176 -5.35 -21.91 -6.30
N ALA A 177 -6.33 -22.67 -5.82
CA ALA A 177 -6.21 -23.39 -4.56
C ALA A 177 -5.02 -24.37 -4.60
N PRO A 178 -4.31 -24.58 -3.47
CA PRO A 178 -3.28 -25.61 -3.38
C PRO A 178 -3.86 -27.00 -3.71
N LYS A 179 -3.13 -27.82 -4.48
CA LYS A 179 -3.57 -29.18 -4.86
C LYS A 179 -3.90 -30.07 -3.65
N ASP A 180 -3.11 -29.95 -2.59
CA ASP A 180 -3.24 -30.76 -1.38
C ASP A 180 -4.01 -30.06 -0.24
N TYR A 181 -4.66 -28.92 -0.51
CA TYR A 181 -5.33 -28.04 0.47
C TYR A 181 -4.43 -27.47 1.59
N ILE A 182 -3.22 -28.01 1.76
CA ILE A 182 -2.17 -27.63 2.70
C ILE A 182 -0.88 -27.54 1.89
N GLY A 183 -0.34 -26.34 1.71
CA GLY A 183 0.87 -26.14 0.91
C GLY A 183 0.94 -24.78 0.23
N PRO A 184 1.98 -24.55 -0.60
CA PRO A 184 2.15 -23.30 -1.33
C PRO A 184 0.96 -23.05 -2.26
N SER A 185 0.73 -21.76 -2.56
CA SER A 185 -0.29 -21.34 -3.52
C SER A 185 -0.19 -22.12 -4.84
N GLY A 186 -1.35 -22.48 -5.41
CA GLY A 186 -1.44 -23.21 -6.67
C GLY A 186 -0.91 -22.41 -7.86
N PRO A 187 -1.15 -22.87 -9.11
CA PRO A 187 -0.74 -22.15 -10.30
C PRO A 187 -1.22 -20.69 -10.29
N ARG A 188 -0.32 -19.79 -10.65
CA ARG A 188 -0.57 -18.34 -10.68
C ARG A 188 -0.86 -17.83 -12.08
N THR A 189 -1.76 -16.87 -12.17
CA THR A 189 -2.09 -16.12 -13.39
C THR A 189 -1.93 -14.63 -13.12
N ALA A 190 -1.22 -13.91 -13.98
CA ALA A 190 -1.09 -12.46 -13.94
C ALA A 190 -1.94 -11.83 -15.06
N LEU A 191 -2.66 -10.76 -14.74
CA LEU A 191 -3.48 -10.03 -15.70
C LEU A 191 -2.87 -8.66 -15.99
N ASP A 192 -2.95 -8.23 -17.24
CA ASP A 192 -2.63 -6.86 -17.65
C ASP A 192 -3.58 -5.86 -16.94
N PRO A 193 -3.05 -4.90 -16.17
CA PRO A 193 -3.85 -3.86 -15.52
C PRO A 193 -4.74 -3.03 -16.45
N ALA A 194 -4.32 -2.80 -17.70
CA ALA A 194 -5.01 -1.95 -18.66
C ALA A 194 -6.14 -2.68 -19.41
N THR A 195 -5.99 -3.98 -19.66
CA THR A 195 -6.90 -4.75 -20.53
C THR A 195 -7.63 -5.89 -19.82
N GLY A 196 -7.10 -6.37 -18.69
CA GLY A 196 -7.55 -7.59 -18.04
C GLY A 196 -7.11 -8.88 -18.75
N ASP A 197 -6.33 -8.79 -19.84
CA ASP A 197 -5.84 -9.96 -20.57
C ASP A 197 -4.77 -10.71 -19.77
N VAL A 198 -4.67 -12.02 -19.99
CA VAL A 198 -3.65 -12.85 -19.34
C VAL A 198 -2.27 -12.60 -19.96
N VAL A 199 -1.35 -12.03 -19.18
CA VAL A 199 0.05 -11.78 -19.60
C VAL A 199 0.98 -12.91 -19.20
N ALA A 200 0.65 -13.64 -18.14
CA ALA A 200 1.39 -14.84 -17.74
C ALA A 200 0.48 -15.83 -17.00
N ALA A 201 0.65 -17.12 -17.27
CA ALA A 201 -0.03 -18.19 -16.55
C ALA A 201 0.92 -19.37 -16.33
N GLU A 202 0.91 -19.90 -15.10
CA GLU A 202 1.61 -21.13 -14.75
C GLU A 202 0.76 -22.34 -15.20
N GLY A 203 1.40 -23.36 -15.79
CA GLY A 203 0.73 -24.61 -16.12
C GLY A 203 0.41 -25.45 -14.89
N GLU A 204 -0.58 -26.36 -14.99
CA GLU A 204 -1.03 -27.19 -13.85
C GLU A 204 0.06 -28.13 -13.28
N ASP A 205 1.05 -28.51 -14.10
CA ASP A 205 2.18 -29.38 -13.72
C ASP A 205 3.38 -28.62 -13.13
N ALA A 206 3.23 -27.31 -12.93
CA ALA A 206 4.26 -26.43 -12.37
C ALA A 206 4.75 -26.85 -10.96
N GLY A 207 4.00 -27.67 -10.23
CA GLY A 207 4.31 -28.02 -8.83
C GLY A 207 5.17 -29.27 -8.61
N GLU A 208 5.32 -30.17 -9.59
CA GLU A 208 5.79 -31.55 -9.29
C GLU A 208 7.03 -32.03 -10.05
N GLY A 209 7.57 -31.25 -11.00
CA GLY A 209 8.73 -31.70 -11.78
C GLY A 209 9.59 -30.58 -12.35
N GLY A 210 10.73 -30.32 -11.69
CA GLY A 210 11.98 -29.83 -12.31
C GLY A 210 11.95 -28.50 -13.05
N ASP A 211 12.24 -27.42 -12.34
CA ASP A 211 13.19 -26.32 -12.66
C ASP A 211 13.16 -25.56 -14.01
N ALA A 212 12.30 -25.91 -14.99
CA ALA A 212 12.39 -25.35 -16.34
C ALA A 212 11.27 -24.36 -16.71
N SER A 213 10.05 -24.57 -16.21
CA SER A 213 8.92 -23.71 -16.55
C SER A 213 8.96 -22.43 -15.71
N PRO A 214 8.81 -21.23 -16.31
CA PRO A 214 8.73 -19.98 -15.56
C PRO A 214 7.62 -20.00 -14.50
N ARG A 215 7.85 -19.34 -13.36
CA ARG A 215 6.86 -19.11 -12.30
C ARG A 215 6.62 -17.63 -12.13
N VAL A 216 5.37 -17.24 -11.86
CA VAL A 216 4.97 -15.85 -11.69
C VAL A 216 5.25 -15.41 -10.24
N VAL A 217 6.03 -14.34 -10.10
CA VAL A 217 6.46 -13.81 -8.80
C VAL A 217 5.68 -12.56 -8.41
N ALA A 218 5.69 -11.54 -9.27
CA ALA A 218 5.07 -10.23 -9.03
C ALA A 218 4.66 -9.56 -10.35
N LEU A 219 3.64 -8.70 -10.32
CA LEU A 219 3.25 -7.84 -11.44
C LEU A 219 2.83 -6.45 -10.95
N PHE A 220 3.63 -5.44 -11.23
CA PHE A 220 3.36 -4.04 -10.85
C PHE A 220 3.40 -3.13 -12.08
N GLY A 221 2.27 -2.49 -12.38
CA GLY A 221 2.11 -1.74 -13.62
C GLY A 221 2.46 -2.62 -14.82
N GLU A 222 3.48 -2.21 -15.57
CA GLU A 222 3.96 -2.93 -16.76
C GLU A 222 5.10 -3.93 -16.48
N HIS A 223 5.53 -4.05 -15.23
CA HIS A 223 6.69 -4.86 -14.86
C HIS A 223 6.29 -6.23 -14.32
N LEU A 224 6.53 -7.27 -15.10
CA LEU A 224 6.34 -8.66 -14.73
C LEU A 224 7.66 -9.25 -14.20
N VAL A 225 7.59 -9.91 -13.04
CA VAL A 225 8.72 -10.68 -12.48
C VAL A 225 8.39 -12.16 -12.51
N ARG A 226 9.32 -12.95 -13.04
CA ARG A 226 9.23 -14.41 -13.08
C ARG A 226 10.48 -15.05 -12.52
N SER A 227 10.34 -16.23 -11.95
CA SER A 227 11.49 -17.09 -11.68
C SER A 227 11.63 -18.18 -12.76
N GLN A 228 12.86 -18.46 -13.18
CA GLN A 228 13.19 -19.42 -14.22
C GLN A 228 14.52 -20.10 -13.89
N GLY A 229 14.49 -21.39 -13.56
CA GLY A 229 15.66 -22.12 -13.06
C GLY A 229 16.18 -21.50 -11.76
N SER A 230 17.45 -21.08 -11.76
CA SER A 230 18.11 -20.36 -10.66
C SER A 230 17.93 -18.84 -10.69
N ASP A 231 17.26 -18.32 -11.73
CA ASP A 231 17.27 -16.89 -12.02
C ASP A 231 15.90 -16.25 -11.76
N ILE A 232 15.93 -14.95 -11.49
CA ILE A 232 14.80 -14.04 -11.50
C ILE A 232 14.91 -13.16 -12.74
N VAL A 233 13.82 -13.09 -13.49
CA VAL A 233 13.71 -12.40 -14.77
C VAL A 233 12.67 -11.29 -14.62
N GLY A 234 13.05 -10.06 -14.97
CA GLY A 234 12.11 -8.95 -15.15
C GLY A 234 11.79 -8.75 -16.62
N GLU A 235 10.51 -8.54 -16.91
CA GLU A 235 9.97 -8.41 -18.25
C GLU A 235 8.92 -7.29 -18.31
N ASP A 236 8.68 -6.75 -19.50
CA ASP A 236 7.49 -5.96 -19.76
C ASP A 236 6.28 -6.84 -20.14
N LEU A 237 5.12 -6.22 -20.35
CA LEU A 237 3.88 -6.94 -20.71
C LEU A 237 3.92 -7.55 -22.13
N ASP A 238 4.80 -7.06 -23.01
CA ASP A 238 5.04 -7.64 -24.33
C ASP A 238 5.96 -8.89 -24.27
N GLY A 239 6.46 -9.23 -23.07
CA GLY A 239 7.37 -10.35 -22.84
C GLY A 239 8.82 -10.03 -23.24
N GLN A 240 9.17 -8.77 -23.45
CA GLN A 240 10.56 -8.36 -23.61
C GLN A 240 11.26 -8.47 -22.27
N LYS A 241 12.36 -9.21 -22.26
CA LYS A 241 13.25 -9.32 -21.10
C LYS A 241 13.97 -7.99 -20.87
N LEU A 242 13.75 -7.40 -19.70
CA LEU A 242 14.40 -6.18 -19.24
C LEU A 242 15.72 -6.51 -18.54
N TRP A 243 15.71 -7.53 -17.68
CA TRP A 243 16.88 -7.99 -16.93
C TRP A 243 16.78 -9.46 -16.52
N ASN A 244 17.93 -10.03 -16.15
CA ASN A 244 18.05 -11.39 -15.62
C ASN A 244 19.13 -11.42 -14.54
N ARG A 245 18.81 -11.93 -13.35
CA ARG A 245 19.75 -12.02 -12.22
C ARG A 245 19.59 -13.34 -11.49
N ALA A 246 20.68 -13.88 -10.94
CA ALA A 246 20.56 -15.09 -10.13
C ALA A 246 19.78 -14.78 -8.84
N ALA A 247 18.89 -15.67 -8.41
CA ALA A 247 18.12 -15.48 -7.17
C ALA A 247 19.04 -15.34 -5.94
N GLU A 248 20.20 -16.02 -5.96
CA GLU A 248 21.22 -15.95 -4.92
C GLU A 248 21.79 -14.54 -4.74
N GLU A 249 21.73 -13.68 -5.76
CA GLU A 249 22.14 -12.27 -5.66
C GLU A 249 21.21 -11.47 -4.73
N PHE A 250 19.99 -11.96 -4.50
CA PHE A 250 19.04 -11.44 -3.51
C PHE A 250 19.04 -12.27 -2.21
N SER A 251 20.04 -13.14 -2.02
CA SER A 251 20.14 -14.06 -0.87
C SER A 251 18.94 -14.99 -0.70
N MET A 252 18.32 -15.41 -1.81
CA MET A 252 17.16 -16.29 -1.81
C MET A 252 17.21 -17.32 -2.95
N SER A 253 16.39 -18.36 -2.86
CA SER A 253 16.09 -19.28 -3.95
C SER A 253 14.94 -18.75 -4.83
N THR A 254 14.77 -19.30 -6.02
CA THR A 254 13.64 -18.98 -6.91
C THR A 254 12.29 -19.41 -6.34
N SER A 255 12.27 -20.44 -5.50
CA SER A 255 11.09 -20.83 -4.72
C SER A 255 10.76 -19.83 -3.62
N GLU A 256 11.76 -19.29 -2.93
CA GLU A 256 11.54 -18.26 -1.91
C GLU A 256 11.10 -16.95 -2.55
N ALA A 257 11.71 -16.55 -3.66
CA ALA A 257 11.32 -15.34 -4.39
C ALA A 257 9.83 -15.29 -4.75
N ARG A 258 9.22 -16.45 -5.02
CA ARG A 258 7.80 -16.60 -5.32
C ARG A 258 6.91 -16.32 -4.11
N GLU A 259 7.36 -16.63 -2.90
CA GLU A 259 6.55 -16.56 -1.68
C GLU A 259 6.89 -15.34 -0.80
N VAL A 260 8.10 -14.79 -0.92
CA VAL A 260 8.51 -13.55 -0.25
C VAL A 260 7.62 -12.39 -0.72
N PRO A 261 7.23 -11.46 0.17
CA PRO A 261 6.49 -10.27 -0.22
C PRO A 261 7.30 -9.36 -1.15
N TRP A 262 6.60 -8.87 -2.18
CA TRP A 262 7.08 -7.80 -3.03
C TRP A 262 6.13 -6.61 -2.88
N GLU A 263 6.68 -5.46 -2.47
CA GLU A 263 5.91 -4.23 -2.28
C GLU A 263 6.29 -3.21 -3.36
N PRO A 264 5.33 -2.67 -4.13
CA PRO A 264 5.63 -1.64 -5.13
C PRO A 264 5.98 -0.32 -4.44
N ILE A 265 7.10 0.29 -4.84
CA ILE A 265 7.53 1.60 -4.38
C ILE A 265 7.53 2.57 -5.57
N GLY A 266 6.55 3.47 -5.60
CA GLY A 266 6.26 4.27 -6.79
C GLY A 266 5.87 3.38 -7.98
N THR A 267 6.27 3.75 -9.19
CA THR A 267 5.89 3.03 -10.42
C THR A 267 6.98 2.09 -10.95
N THR A 268 8.21 2.21 -10.46
CA THR A 268 9.39 1.60 -11.09
C THR A 268 10.26 0.81 -10.12
N HIS A 269 9.92 0.74 -8.84
CA HIS A 269 10.73 0.04 -7.85
C HIS A 269 9.89 -0.98 -7.07
N ALA A 270 10.55 -1.98 -6.51
CA ALA A 270 9.94 -2.92 -5.59
C ALA A 270 10.85 -3.16 -4.38
N LEU A 271 10.23 -3.27 -3.22
CA LEU A 271 10.88 -3.64 -1.97
C LEU A 271 10.63 -5.13 -1.69
N LEU A 272 11.72 -5.88 -1.58
CA LEU A 272 11.72 -7.32 -1.39
C LEU A 272 12.03 -7.64 0.07
N GLY A 273 11.26 -8.56 0.65
CA GLY A 273 11.46 -9.07 2.01
C GLY A 273 10.27 -8.81 2.91
N ASP A 274 10.22 -9.50 4.05
CA ASP A 274 9.11 -9.43 4.99
C ASP A 274 8.96 -8.04 5.59
N ALA A 275 7.71 -7.60 5.71
CA ALA A 275 7.38 -6.37 6.43
C ALA A 275 7.89 -6.44 7.88
N GLY A 276 8.56 -5.38 8.33
CA GLY A 276 9.16 -5.30 9.67
C GLY A 276 10.55 -5.94 9.80
N SER A 277 11.08 -6.55 8.73
CA SER A 277 12.50 -6.90 8.68
C SER A 277 13.36 -5.66 8.38
N ASP A 278 14.55 -5.59 8.98
CA ASP A 278 15.60 -4.62 8.66
C ASP A 278 16.51 -5.09 7.51
N MET A 279 16.22 -6.26 6.92
CA MET A 279 17.03 -6.89 5.88
C MET A 279 16.30 -6.91 4.53
N ARG A 280 15.59 -5.82 4.19
CA ARG A 280 14.87 -5.71 2.92
C ARG A 280 15.78 -5.14 1.82
N THR A 281 15.44 -5.43 0.57
CA THR A 281 16.22 -4.99 -0.60
C THR A 281 15.31 -4.23 -1.56
N LEU A 282 15.70 -3.00 -1.92
CA LEU A 282 15.00 -2.18 -2.89
C LEU A 282 15.64 -2.35 -4.26
N ILE A 283 14.83 -2.67 -5.27
CA ILE A 283 15.30 -2.85 -6.65
C ILE A 283 14.59 -1.91 -7.61
N ASP A 284 15.27 -1.52 -8.67
CA ASP A 284 14.66 -0.90 -9.85
C ASP A 284 14.16 -1.99 -10.79
N MET A 285 12.85 -2.01 -11.05
CA MET A 285 12.16 -3.01 -11.85
C MET A 285 12.48 -2.91 -13.34
N ARG A 286 13.03 -1.77 -13.81
CA ARG A 286 13.44 -1.60 -15.21
C ARG A 286 14.80 -2.22 -15.50
N SER A 287 15.71 -2.16 -14.53
CA SER A 287 17.11 -2.57 -14.72
C SER A 287 17.51 -3.82 -13.93
N GLY A 288 16.73 -4.19 -12.91
CA GLY A 288 17.07 -5.23 -11.93
C GLY A 288 18.19 -4.82 -10.98
N ALA A 289 18.60 -3.55 -11.01
CA ALA A 289 19.65 -3.03 -10.14
C ALA A 289 19.13 -2.89 -8.71
N THR A 290 19.97 -3.29 -7.75
CA THR A 290 19.74 -3.01 -6.34
C THR A 290 20.04 -1.53 -6.10
N VAL A 291 19.05 -0.80 -5.58
CA VAL A 291 19.18 0.64 -5.24
C VAL A 291 19.70 0.80 -3.82
N ASP A 292 19.12 0.06 -2.88
CA ASP A 292 19.55 0.01 -1.49
C ASP A 292 19.23 -1.36 -0.88
N SER A 293 19.92 -1.74 0.18
CA SER A 293 19.78 -3.03 0.87
C SER A 293 20.02 -2.88 2.36
N GLU A 294 19.58 -3.86 3.16
CA GLU A 294 19.66 -3.77 4.62
C GLU A 294 18.87 -2.56 5.15
N ILE A 295 17.70 -2.36 4.54
CA ILE A 295 16.77 -1.29 4.88
C ILE A 295 15.51 -1.88 5.53
N ALA A 296 14.91 -1.10 6.43
CA ALA A 296 13.63 -1.42 7.05
C ALA A 296 12.43 -0.95 6.20
N GLY A 297 12.62 0.06 5.35
CA GLY A 297 11.54 0.61 4.54
C GLY A 297 12.01 1.50 3.39
N ALA A 298 11.11 1.69 2.42
CA ALA A 298 11.29 2.59 1.29
C ALA A 298 9.98 3.26 0.92
N TRP A 299 10.05 4.48 0.40
CA TRP A 299 8.90 5.26 -0.07
C TRP A 299 9.30 6.12 -1.26
N PHE A 300 8.32 6.51 -2.08
CA PHE A 300 8.54 7.41 -3.20
C PHE A 300 7.72 8.70 -3.04
N ASP A 301 8.40 9.84 -2.95
CA ASP A 301 7.76 11.15 -2.97
C ASP A 301 7.68 11.69 -4.41
N SER A 302 6.52 11.57 -5.03
CA SER A 302 6.27 12.04 -6.40
C SER A 302 6.28 13.57 -6.55
N SER A 303 6.28 14.33 -5.45
CA SER A 303 6.34 15.79 -5.50
C SER A 303 7.76 16.33 -5.68
N SER A 304 8.76 15.66 -5.10
CA SER A 304 10.18 15.96 -5.26
C SER A 304 10.92 14.96 -6.15
N ASP A 305 10.21 13.95 -6.67
CA ASP A 305 10.78 12.85 -7.45
C ASP A 305 11.96 12.21 -6.71
N THR A 306 11.72 11.85 -5.43
CA THR A 306 12.75 11.29 -4.54
C THR A 306 12.30 9.95 -3.98
N LEU A 307 13.16 8.95 -4.14
CA LEU A 307 13.05 7.67 -3.46
C LEU A 307 13.75 7.78 -2.11
N VAL A 308 13.02 7.55 -1.02
CA VAL A 308 13.52 7.63 0.35
C VAL A 308 13.64 6.24 0.92
N THR A 309 14.79 5.90 1.50
CA THR A 309 14.98 4.63 2.22
C THR A 309 15.38 4.88 3.66
N VAL A 310 15.06 3.92 4.53
CA VAL A 310 15.46 3.93 5.93
C VAL A 310 16.21 2.64 6.29
N GLY A 311 17.45 2.78 6.70
CA GLY A 311 18.26 1.73 7.34
C GLY A 311 18.86 2.29 8.61
N SER A 312 20.19 2.19 8.78
CA SER A 312 20.90 2.91 9.86
C SER A 312 20.86 4.44 9.70
N GLU A 313 20.70 4.90 8.45
CA GLU A 313 20.53 6.30 8.08
C GLU A 313 19.32 6.44 7.16
N LEU A 314 18.86 7.69 6.98
CA LEU A 314 17.93 8.04 5.91
C LEU A 314 18.72 8.40 4.66
N HIS A 315 18.33 7.81 3.54
CA HIS A 315 18.85 8.18 2.23
C HIS A 315 17.74 8.74 1.35
N GLY A 316 18.12 9.66 0.47
CA GLY A 316 17.29 10.06 -0.66
C GLY A 316 18.03 9.80 -1.97
N PHE A 317 17.30 9.23 -2.93
CA PHE A 317 17.80 8.87 -4.25
C PHE A 317 16.97 9.52 -5.35
N ASP A 318 17.61 9.79 -6.48
CA ASP A 318 16.95 10.02 -7.76
C ASP A 318 16.15 8.78 -8.20
N ALA A 319 15.20 8.98 -9.12
CA ALA A 319 14.42 7.89 -9.73
C ALA A 319 15.27 6.89 -10.54
N ASP A 320 16.54 7.18 -10.80
CA ASP A 320 17.52 6.27 -11.42
C ASP A 320 18.38 5.51 -10.39
N GLY A 321 18.12 5.69 -9.09
CA GLY A 321 18.87 5.08 -8.00
C GLY A 321 20.13 5.83 -7.58
N THR A 322 20.41 7.02 -8.14
CA THR A 322 21.56 7.83 -7.73
C THR A 322 21.31 8.47 -6.37
N LYS A 323 22.21 8.25 -5.39
CA LYS A 323 22.08 8.85 -4.05
C LYS A 323 22.27 10.37 -4.11
N ARG A 324 21.27 11.13 -3.66
CA ARG A 324 21.26 12.61 -3.56
C ARG A 324 21.77 13.08 -2.20
N TRP A 325 21.29 12.46 -1.13
CA TRP A 325 21.60 12.88 0.24
C TRP A 325 21.59 11.69 1.21
N SER A 326 22.30 11.85 2.33
CA SER A 326 22.24 10.99 3.51
C SER A 326 22.10 11.86 4.75
N THR A 327 21.25 11.48 5.68
CA THR A 327 21.16 12.10 7.01
C THR A 327 20.90 11.05 8.08
N PRO A 328 21.39 11.24 9.31
CA PRO A 328 20.99 10.40 10.43
C PRO A 328 19.48 10.39 10.64
N LEU A 329 18.94 9.23 10.98
CA LEU A 329 17.58 9.09 11.51
C LEU A 329 17.49 9.84 12.85
N PRO A 330 16.44 10.62 13.12
CA PRO A 330 16.27 11.23 14.45
C PRO A 330 16.23 10.16 15.53
N ALA A 331 16.80 10.46 16.71
CA ALA A 331 16.82 9.51 17.82
C ALA A 331 15.39 9.14 18.23
N HIS A 332 15.13 7.85 18.44
CA HIS A 332 13.82 7.31 18.85
C HIS A 332 12.66 7.66 17.90
N ALA A 333 12.96 7.89 16.62
CA ALA A 333 11.96 8.19 15.61
C ALA A 333 11.92 7.09 14.55
N GLU A 334 10.71 6.72 14.15
CA GLU A 334 10.48 5.84 13.00
C GLU A 334 9.87 6.66 11.86
N VAL A 335 10.21 6.33 10.61
CA VAL A 335 9.55 6.97 9.46
C VAL A 335 8.12 6.47 9.41
N SER A 336 7.16 7.40 9.48
CA SER A 336 5.73 7.08 9.46
C SER A 336 5.16 7.17 8.04
N ALA A 337 5.52 8.22 7.29
CA ALA A 337 5.16 8.35 5.89
C ALA A 337 6.11 9.31 5.14
N VAL A 338 6.06 9.21 3.82
CA VAL A 338 6.76 10.09 2.90
C VAL A 338 5.81 10.49 1.78
N GLY A 339 5.73 11.78 1.48
CA GLY A 339 4.90 12.32 0.42
C GLY A 339 4.70 13.82 0.56
N ALA A 340 4.19 14.47 -0.49
CA ALA A 340 4.04 15.93 -0.60
C ALA A 340 5.31 16.72 -0.19
N GLY A 341 6.49 16.13 -0.43
CA GLY A 341 7.80 16.75 -0.20
C GLY A 341 8.30 16.60 1.22
N LEU A 342 7.61 15.79 2.04
CA LEU A 342 7.87 15.60 3.45
C LEU A 342 8.22 14.15 3.75
N ILE A 343 9.07 13.97 4.76
CA ILE A 343 9.28 12.73 5.50
C ILE A 343 8.75 13.03 6.90
N THR A 344 7.71 12.34 7.33
CA THR A 344 7.12 12.47 8.67
C THR A 344 7.56 11.33 9.56
N PHE A 345 7.77 11.63 10.83
CA PHE A 345 8.23 10.66 11.81
C PHE A 345 7.13 10.39 12.82
N ASP A 346 6.97 9.11 13.19
CA ASP A 346 6.34 8.78 14.45
C ASP A 346 7.42 8.91 15.52
N SER A 347 7.15 9.77 16.50
CA SER A 347 8.00 9.84 17.68
C SER A 347 7.29 9.02 18.71
N GLU A 348 7.88 7.91 19.17
CA GLU A 348 7.41 7.31 20.41
C GLU A 348 7.30 8.45 21.41
N SER A 349 6.11 8.65 21.98
CA SER A 349 5.89 9.62 23.03
C SER A 349 6.76 9.21 24.23
N GLY A 350 8.03 9.61 24.18
CA GLY A 350 8.98 9.45 25.26
C GLY A 350 8.41 10.18 26.45
N SER A 351 8.16 9.40 27.51
CA SER A 351 8.04 9.84 28.89
C SER A 351 8.68 11.20 29.11
N GLU A 352 7.89 12.14 29.64
CA GLU A 352 8.38 13.46 30.06
C GLU A 352 9.76 13.31 30.72
N PRO A 353 10.75 14.13 30.34
CA PRO A 353 12.05 14.08 30.99
C PRO A 353 11.86 14.49 32.45
N GLU A 354 11.71 13.50 33.33
CA GLU A 354 11.75 13.70 34.77
C GLU A 354 13.18 14.14 35.12
N ASN A 355 13.35 15.45 35.24
CA ASN A 355 14.52 16.13 35.78
C ASN A 355 15.85 15.79 35.10
N GLU A 356 16.34 16.69 34.25
CA GLU A 356 17.76 17.03 34.34
C GLU A 356 18.02 18.49 33.98
N SER A 357 18.59 19.18 34.96
CA SER A 357 19.06 20.54 34.90
C SER A 357 20.51 20.47 34.44
N ASP A 358 20.81 20.77 33.17
CA ASP A 358 22.06 21.43 32.77
C ASP A 358 22.15 21.58 31.23
N SER A 359 22.19 22.85 30.81
CA SER A 359 22.85 23.43 29.62
C SER A 359 22.87 22.70 28.26
N ASP A 360 22.24 23.38 27.29
CA ASP A 360 22.67 23.53 25.88
C ASP A 360 22.69 22.30 24.96
N GLN A 361 21.53 21.67 24.76
CA GLN A 361 21.06 21.18 23.46
C GLN A 361 19.58 20.77 23.60
N GLU A 362 18.66 21.68 23.30
CA GLU A 362 17.29 21.28 22.98
C GLU A 362 17.36 20.47 21.69
N GLU A 363 17.47 19.14 21.78
CA GLU A 363 17.12 18.25 20.67
C GLU A 363 15.61 18.42 20.43
N GLN A 364 15.26 19.43 19.65
CA GLN A 364 13.89 19.63 19.18
C GLN A 364 13.47 18.35 18.47
N SER A 365 12.39 17.72 18.95
CA SER A 365 11.78 16.57 18.30
C SER A 365 11.49 16.92 16.84
N VAL A 366 12.18 16.27 15.92
CA VAL A 366 12.03 16.54 14.49
C VAL A 366 10.77 15.83 14.03
N THR A 367 9.67 16.58 13.91
CA THR A 367 8.40 16.02 13.42
C THR A 367 8.43 15.70 11.92
N ALA A 368 9.27 16.40 11.14
CA ALA A 368 9.42 16.17 9.72
C ALA A 368 10.72 16.69 9.10
N ARG A 369 11.10 16.11 7.96
CA ARG A 369 12.20 16.53 7.09
C ARG A 369 11.71 16.72 5.66
N SER A 370 12.47 17.44 4.83
CA SER A 370 12.21 17.51 3.40
C SER A 370 12.63 16.20 2.72
N ALA A 371 11.75 15.63 1.91
CA ALA A 371 12.10 14.50 1.05
C ALA A 371 13.16 14.88 0.01
N ARG A 372 13.21 16.15 -0.40
CA ARG A 372 14.11 16.61 -1.47
C ARG A 372 15.59 16.61 -1.08
N ASP A 373 15.89 17.02 0.15
CA ASP A 373 17.28 17.23 0.61
C ASP A 373 17.58 16.73 2.03
N GLY A 374 16.63 16.07 2.68
CA GLY A 374 16.77 15.54 4.03
C GLY A 374 16.81 16.60 5.14
N SER A 375 16.67 17.89 4.81
CA SER A 375 16.80 18.98 5.79
C SER A 375 15.59 19.04 6.74
N PRO A 376 15.79 19.43 8.02
CA PRO A 376 14.67 19.58 8.97
C PRO A 376 13.66 20.66 8.56
N ILE A 377 12.36 20.35 8.64
CA ILE A 377 11.30 21.30 8.38
C ILE A 377 10.97 22.06 9.67
N LYS A 378 11.21 23.38 9.67
CA LYS A 378 10.97 24.25 10.84
C LYS A 378 9.60 24.94 10.82
N LYS A 379 8.89 24.90 9.68
CA LYS A 379 7.60 25.60 9.51
C LYS A 379 6.45 24.63 9.66
N ASP A 380 5.51 24.96 10.56
CA ASP A 380 4.26 24.21 10.68
C ASP A 380 3.40 24.38 9.42
N THR A 381 3.30 23.29 8.65
CA THR A 381 2.31 23.16 7.57
C THR A 381 0.97 22.70 8.16
N PRO A 382 -0.16 22.87 7.44
CA PRO A 382 -1.45 22.34 7.87
C PRO A 382 -1.41 20.85 8.19
N LEU A 383 -0.72 20.06 7.35
CA LEU A 383 -0.51 18.63 7.58
C LEU A 383 0.26 18.38 8.88
N LEU A 384 1.38 19.08 9.13
CA LEU A 384 2.14 18.90 10.37
C LEU A 384 1.36 19.31 11.62
N LYS A 385 0.47 20.32 11.51
CA LYS A 385 -0.44 20.67 12.61
C LYS A 385 -1.44 19.56 12.89
N ALA A 386 -2.03 18.98 11.84
CA ALA A 386 -2.95 17.85 11.97
C ALA A 386 -2.25 16.61 12.53
N THR A 387 -1.02 16.32 12.09
CA THR A 387 -0.18 15.25 12.61
C THR A 387 0.06 15.37 14.11
N LYS A 388 0.37 16.59 14.60
CA LYS A 388 0.52 16.84 16.04
C LYS A 388 -0.76 16.60 16.85
N GLN A 389 -1.93 16.74 16.23
CA GLN A 389 -3.23 16.61 16.91
C GLN A 389 -3.81 15.21 16.84
N LEU A 390 -3.60 14.51 15.72
CA LEU A 390 -4.31 13.27 15.38
C LEU A 390 -3.38 12.06 15.24
N GLY A 391 -2.06 12.27 15.30
CA GLY A 391 -1.06 11.22 15.12
C GLY A 391 -0.34 11.31 13.77
N ALA A 392 0.76 10.56 13.65
CA ALA A 392 1.55 10.51 12.43
C ALA A 392 0.76 9.87 11.27
N PRO A 393 0.83 10.44 10.05
CA PRO A 393 0.20 9.83 8.88
C PRO A 393 0.98 8.61 8.44
N HIS A 394 0.27 7.56 8.02
CA HIS A 394 0.88 6.37 7.44
C HIS A 394 0.89 6.41 5.90
N HIS A 395 0.23 7.40 5.28
CA HIS A 395 0.29 7.67 3.85
C HIS A 395 0.12 9.16 3.55
N ILE A 396 0.87 9.69 2.59
CA ILE A 396 0.74 11.08 2.12
C ILE A 396 0.72 11.10 0.59
N SER A 397 -0.40 11.50 0.01
CA SER A 397 -0.55 11.67 -1.44
C SER A 397 0.22 12.89 -1.97
N LYS A 398 0.41 12.95 -3.29
CA LYS A 398 1.06 14.10 -3.95
C LYS A 398 0.37 15.44 -3.68
N SER A 399 -0.95 15.45 -3.54
CA SER A 399 -1.72 16.67 -3.27
C SER A 399 -1.59 17.15 -1.82
N GLY A 400 -0.95 16.35 -0.95
CA GLY A 400 -0.83 16.63 0.47
C GLY A 400 -2.02 16.14 1.30
N ALA A 401 -3.01 15.47 0.68
CA ALA A 401 -3.97 14.68 1.45
C ALA A 401 -3.27 13.47 2.07
N ALA A 402 -3.66 13.09 3.29
CA ALA A 402 -2.97 12.09 4.08
C ALA A 402 -3.93 11.17 4.82
N LEU A 403 -3.52 9.91 5.00
CA LEU A 403 -4.24 8.93 5.81
C LEU A 403 -3.62 8.87 7.21
N ILE A 404 -4.46 8.93 8.23
CA ILE A 404 -4.07 8.96 9.65
C ILE A 404 -4.94 8.01 10.48
N GLY A 405 -4.50 7.73 11.71
CA GLY A 405 -5.21 6.85 12.62
C GLY A 405 -4.81 5.39 12.41
N ASP A 406 -5.74 4.47 12.66
CA ASP A 406 -5.53 3.05 12.42
C ASP A 406 -5.43 2.79 10.91
N PRO A 407 -4.31 2.23 10.40
CA PRO A 407 -4.19 1.89 8.98
C PRO A 407 -5.25 0.92 8.46
N GLN A 408 -5.96 0.20 9.34
CA GLN A 408 -7.08 -0.67 8.96
C GLN A 408 -8.41 0.10 8.85
N THR A 409 -8.55 1.25 9.53
CA THR A 409 -9.76 2.08 9.46
C THR A 409 -9.37 3.56 9.37
N PRO A 410 -8.70 3.97 8.27
CA PRO A 410 -8.02 5.26 8.25
C PRO A 410 -9.00 6.43 8.06
N LEU A 411 -8.68 7.55 8.69
CA LEU A 411 -9.30 8.84 8.39
C LEU A 411 -8.50 9.56 7.31
N LEU A 412 -9.18 10.44 6.55
CA LEU A 412 -8.55 11.22 5.49
C LEU A 412 -8.42 12.69 5.89
N ILE A 413 -7.20 13.20 5.91
CA ILE A 413 -6.89 14.63 5.91
C ILE A 413 -6.93 15.11 4.46
N THR A 414 -7.81 16.06 4.14
CA THR A 414 -7.97 16.57 2.77
C THR A 414 -6.84 17.51 2.36
N SER A 415 -6.53 17.58 1.06
CA SER A 415 -5.64 18.61 0.50
C SER A 415 -6.28 20.00 0.61
N GLN A 416 -5.46 21.04 0.67
CA GLN A 416 -5.94 22.42 0.50
C GLN A 416 -6.08 22.72 -1.00
N GLU A 417 -7.15 23.42 -1.40
CA GLU A 417 -7.27 24.00 -2.75
C GLU A 417 -6.35 25.20 -2.94
#